data_AF-A0A1S8C509-F1
#
_entry.id   AF-A0A1S8C509-F1
#
_cell.length_a   1.000
_cell.length_b   1.000
_cell.length_c   1.000
_cell.angle_alpha   90.00
_cell.angle_beta   90.00
_cell.angle_gamma   90.00
#
_symmetry.space_group_name_H-M   'P 1'
#
loop_
_entity.id
_entity.type
_entity.pdbx_description
1 polymer ?
#
loop_
_entity_poly.entity_id
_entity_poly.type
_entity_poly.pdbx_seq_one_letter_code
_entity_poly.pdbx_strand_id
1 'polypeptide(L)'
;MTAPACPKTMTHGPCGGVGADGGCEVAPGRCTFLDSPTVRWAGGEAPKSPAPEPPLLALMRQRPVVIADLPAAPLSRESLERSVDALAGTVDAVLLGDSGGARVQFPPSHRVSLVQARGVPAWAGLTCRDRNRVALEGRAGGAGGRRRGG
;
A
#
# COMPACT_ATOMS: atom_id res chain seq x y z
N MET A 1 -31.15 -7.40 -17.40
CA MET A 1 -30.97 -6.83 -16.06
C MET A 1 -29.59 -6.22 -16.00
N THR A 2 -29.47 -4.89 -15.93
CA THR A 2 -28.19 -4.19 -15.84
C THR A 2 -27.57 -4.49 -14.48
N ALA A 3 -26.31 -4.93 -14.46
CA ALA A 3 -25.63 -5.25 -13.21
C ALA A 3 -25.64 -4.02 -12.27
N PRO A 4 -25.89 -4.20 -10.95
CA PRO A 4 -25.95 -3.08 -10.02
C PRO A 4 -24.59 -2.36 -9.98
N ALA A 5 -24.62 -1.02 -9.99
CA ALA A 5 -23.41 -0.22 -9.89
C ALA A 5 -22.63 -0.56 -8.61
N CYS A 6 -21.30 -0.60 -8.69
CA CYS A 6 -20.48 -0.89 -7.53
C CYS A 6 -20.70 0.17 -6.44
N PRO A 7 -20.99 -0.20 -5.17
CA PRO A 7 -21.20 0.76 -4.09
C PRO A 7 -19.94 1.57 -3.75
N LYS A 8 -18.76 1.08 -4.15
CA LYS A 8 -17.48 1.80 -4.08
C LYS A 8 -17.23 2.71 -5.29
N THR A 9 -18.21 2.86 -6.18
CA THR A 9 -18.13 3.61 -7.45
C THR A 9 -16.93 3.20 -8.32
N MET A 10 -16.50 1.94 -8.20
CA MET A 10 -15.39 1.40 -8.99
C MET A 10 -15.82 1.20 -10.44
N THR A 11 -14.93 1.53 -11.38
CA THR A 11 -15.09 1.18 -12.81
C THR A 11 -14.58 -0.24 -13.10
N HIS A 12 -13.58 -0.69 -12.35
CA HIS A 12 -12.92 -1.99 -12.53
C HIS A 12 -12.84 -2.73 -11.19
N GLY A 13 -13.07 -4.05 -11.21
CA GLY A 13 -12.93 -4.94 -10.07
C GLY A 13 -12.69 -6.38 -10.53
N PRO A 14 -12.80 -7.39 -9.64
CA PRO A 14 -13.07 -7.26 -8.20
C PRO A 14 -11.93 -6.54 -7.46
N CYS A 15 -12.28 -5.78 -6.42
CA CYS A 15 -11.29 -5.15 -5.55
C CYS A 15 -10.98 -6.05 -4.34
N GLY A 16 -9.97 -5.69 -3.53
CA GLY A 16 -9.59 -6.50 -2.35
C GLY A 16 -10.64 -6.58 -1.22
N GLY A 17 -11.72 -5.79 -1.31
CA GLY A 17 -12.80 -5.79 -0.33
C GLY A 17 -13.97 -6.71 -0.69
N VAL A 18 -13.68 -7.83 -1.36
CA VAL A 18 -14.65 -8.89 -1.68
C VAL A 18 -14.40 -10.05 -0.73
N GLY A 19 -15.43 -10.44 0.01
CA GLY A 19 -15.38 -11.55 0.95
C GLY A 19 -15.22 -12.91 0.24
N ALA A 20 -14.86 -13.93 1.01
CA ALA A 20 -14.76 -15.31 0.51
C ALA A 20 -16.11 -15.85 -0.02
N ASP A 21 -17.22 -15.31 0.51
CA ASP A 21 -18.59 -15.55 0.07
C ASP A 21 -18.99 -14.75 -1.19
N GLY A 22 -18.09 -13.90 -1.69
CA GLY A 22 -18.31 -13.00 -2.81
C GLY A 22 -19.04 -11.71 -2.45
N GLY A 23 -19.30 -11.44 -1.17
CA GLY A 23 -19.94 -10.22 -0.68
C GLY A 23 -19.02 -8.99 -0.75
N CYS A 24 -19.60 -7.79 -0.76
CA CYS A 24 -18.83 -6.53 -0.66
C CYS A 24 -18.67 -6.07 0.80
N GLU A 25 -17.46 -5.62 1.18
CA GLU A 25 -17.19 -5.16 2.56
C GLU A 25 -17.98 -3.91 3.01
N VAL A 26 -18.48 -3.07 2.08
CA VAL A 26 -19.09 -1.77 2.41
C VAL A 26 -20.60 -1.71 2.24
N ALA A 27 -21.21 -2.72 1.61
CA ALA A 27 -22.64 -2.77 1.39
C ALA A 27 -23.11 -4.22 1.26
N PRO A 28 -24.31 -4.55 1.80
CA PRO A 28 -24.91 -5.86 1.58
C PRO A 28 -25.07 -6.14 0.08
N GLY A 29 -24.62 -7.31 -0.37
CA GLY A 29 -24.77 -7.76 -1.75
C GLY A 29 -23.49 -8.37 -2.34
N ARG A 30 -23.69 -9.20 -3.37
CA ARG A 30 -22.60 -9.84 -4.11
C ARG A 30 -21.84 -8.80 -4.94
N CYS A 31 -20.52 -8.94 -5.04
CA CYS A 31 -19.70 -8.08 -5.87
C CYS A 31 -20.10 -8.19 -7.34
N THR A 32 -20.48 -7.06 -7.95
CA THR A 32 -20.90 -6.99 -9.36
C THR A 32 -19.83 -7.41 -10.37
N PHE A 33 -18.55 -7.44 -9.97
CA PHE A 33 -17.43 -7.79 -10.85
C PHE A 33 -17.06 -9.28 -10.83
N LEU A 34 -17.61 -10.09 -9.92
CA LEU A 34 -17.20 -11.49 -9.79
C LEU A 34 -17.51 -12.33 -11.04
N ASP A 35 -18.60 -12.01 -11.74
CA ASP A 35 -18.97 -12.70 -12.98
C ASP A 35 -18.57 -11.90 -14.23
N SER A 36 -17.94 -10.74 -14.04
CA SER A 36 -17.46 -9.92 -15.15
C SER A 36 -16.09 -10.43 -15.63
N PRO A 37 -15.83 -10.44 -16.95
CA PRO A 37 -14.51 -10.79 -17.44
C PRO A 37 -13.45 -9.80 -16.93
N THR A 38 -12.26 -10.30 -16.63
CA THR A 38 -11.12 -9.46 -16.24
C THR A 38 -10.80 -8.48 -17.36
N VAL A 39 -10.83 -7.18 -17.04
CA VAL A 39 -10.43 -6.14 -17.99
C VAL A 39 -8.92 -6.26 -18.22
N ARG A 40 -8.54 -6.52 -19.46
CA ARG A 40 -7.12 -6.51 -19.84
C ARG A 40 -6.61 -5.08 -19.85
N TRP A 41 -5.53 -4.84 -19.12
CA TRP A 41 -4.79 -3.60 -19.23
C TRP A 41 -4.29 -3.44 -20.66
N ALA A 42 -4.79 -2.42 -21.37
CA ALA A 42 -4.41 -2.18 -22.77
C ALA A 42 -2.94 -1.73 -22.91
N GLY A 43 -2.37 -1.14 -21.86
CA GLY A 43 -0.96 -0.78 -21.75
C GLY A 43 -0.42 0.24 -22.77
N GLY A 44 0.69 0.83 -22.37
CA GLY A 44 1.73 1.34 -23.24
C GLY A 44 3.05 0.77 -22.70
N GLU A 45 4.04 0.53 -23.56
CA GLU A 45 5.31 -0.04 -23.11
C GLU A 45 6.00 0.95 -22.18
N ALA A 46 6.00 0.64 -20.88
CA ALA A 46 6.76 1.44 -19.93
C ALA A 46 8.24 1.30 -20.30
N PRO A 47 9.00 2.40 -20.48
CA PRO A 47 10.42 2.30 -20.75
C PRO A 47 11.07 1.52 -19.61
N LYS A 48 11.55 0.30 -19.93
CA LYS A 48 12.35 -0.53 -19.03
C LYS A 48 13.76 0.04 -18.99
N SER A 49 13.93 1.21 -18.38
CA SER A 49 15.28 1.59 -17.97
C SER A 49 15.75 0.55 -16.94
N PRO A 50 16.96 -0.03 -17.09
CA PRO A 50 17.49 -0.95 -16.08
C PRO A 50 17.69 -0.14 -14.78
N ALA A 51 16.71 -0.20 -13.90
CA ALA A 51 16.86 0.26 -12.53
C ALA A 51 17.69 -0.76 -11.76
N PRO A 52 18.56 -0.33 -10.83
CA PRO A 52 19.22 -1.26 -9.92
C PRO A 52 18.17 -2.10 -9.18
N GLU A 53 18.47 -3.39 -8.97
CA GLU A 53 17.55 -4.30 -8.27
C GLU A 53 17.31 -3.76 -6.84
N PRO A 54 16.04 -3.61 -6.42
CA PRO A 54 15.73 -3.23 -5.04
C PRO A 54 16.35 -4.20 -4.02
N PRO A 55 16.94 -3.72 -2.92
CA PRO A 55 17.66 -4.57 -1.95
C PRO A 55 16.85 -5.76 -1.41
N LEU A 56 15.55 -5.58 -1.20
CA LEU A 56 14.70 -6.65 -0.66
C LEU A 56 14.45 -7.77 -1.69
N LEU A 57 14.38 -7.45 -2.99
CA LEU A 57 14.30 -8.49 -4.03
C LEU A 57 15.59 -9.30 -4.10
N ALA A 58 16.74 -8.64 -3.98
CA ALA A 58 18.03 -9.31 -3.90
C ALA A 58 18.13 -10.23 -2.66
N LEU A 59 17.59 -9.81 -1.50
CA LEU A 59 17.52 -10.63 -0.29
C LEU A 59 16.62 -11.86 -0.46
N MET A 60 15.45 -11.71 -1.10
CA MET A 60 14.50 -12.81 -1.35
C MET A 60 15.08 -13.95 -2.19
N ARG A 61 16.08 -13.67 -3.04
CA ARG A 61 16.80 -14.71 -3.80
C ARG A 61 17.75 -15.54 -2.95
N GLN A 62 18.21 -14.99 -1.82
CA GLN A 62 19.22 -15.59 -0.96
C GLN A 62 18.61 -16.38 0.20
N ARG A 63 17.48 -15.90 0.74
CA ARG A 63 16.78 -16.52 1.87
C ARG A 63 15.31 -16.08 1.96
N PRO A 64 14.49 -16.79 2.75
CA PRO A 64 13.19 -16.26 3.18
C PRO A 64 13.35 -14.89 3.84
N VAL A 65 12.38 -14.00 3.57
CA VAL A 65 12.33 -12.67 4.17
C VAL A 65 11.12 -12.55 5.09
N VAL A 66 11.28 -11.81 6.18
CA VAL A 66 10.22 -11.56 7.17
C VAL A 66 9.77 -10.11 7.05
N ILE A 67 8.49 -9.92 6.81
CA ILE A 67 7.86 -8.60 6.68
C ILE A 67 6.68 -8.58 7.63
N ALA A 68 6.65 -7.59 8.52
CA ALA A 68 5.59 -7.44 9.51
C ALA A 68 4.76 -6.19 9.24
N ASP A 69 3.45 -6.28 9.47
CA ASP A 69 2.61 -5.09 9.54
C ASP A 69 2.99 -4.24 10.76
N LEU A 70 3.02 -2.92 10.59
CA LEU A 70 3.40 -1.98 11.63
C LEU A 70 2.17 -1.19 12.11
N PRO A 71 1.43 -1.70 13.11
CA PRO A 71 0.34 -0.97 13.72
C PRO A 71 0.90 0.21 14.53
N ALA A 72 0.21 1.34 14.46
CA ALA A 72 0.50 2.51 15.26
C ALA A 72 -0.79 3.27 15.55
N ALA A 73 -0.85 3.93 16.70
CA ALA A 73 -1.96 4.81 17.03
C ALA A 73 -2.07 5.96 15.99
N PRO A 74 -3.29 6.38 15.63
CA PRO A 74 -3.55 7.56 14.80
C PRO A 74 -2.75 8.79 15.23
N LEU A 75 -2.06 9.43 14.28
CA LEU A 75 -1.32 10.69 14.49
C LEU A 75 -0.31 10.69 15.66
N SER A 76 0.16 9.53 16.11
CA SER A 76 1.14 9.42 17.19
C SER A 76 2.50 9.00 16.65
N ARG A 77 3.44 9.95 16.68
CA ARG A 77 4.84 9.70 16.34
C ARG A 77 5.45 8.68 17.28
N GLU A 78 5.24 8.90 18.58
CA GLU A 78 5.78 8.04 19.64
C GLU A 78 5.28 6.60 19.52
N SER A 79 3.98 6.40 19.25
CA SER A 79 3.44 5.05 19.02
C SER A 79 4.06 4.38 17.81
N LEU A 80 4.28 5.13 16.72
CA LEU A 80 4.90 4.59 15.51
C LEU A 80 6.36 4.19 15.79
N GLU A 81 7.13 5.08 16.39
CA GLU A 81 8.55 4.83 16.70
C GLU A 81 8.72 3.65 17.66
N ARG A 82 7.89 3.56 18.71
CA ARG A 82 7.89 2.41 19.63
C ARG A 82 7.57 1.10 18.93
N SER A 83 6.62 1.07 17.99
CA SER A 83 6.33 -0.13 17.19
C SER A 83 7.52 -0.50 16.29
N VAL A 84 8.23 0.47 15.72
CA VAL A 84 9.42 0.20 14.88
C VAL A 84 10.55 -0.34 15.72
N ASP A 85 10.82 0.29 16.87
CA ASP A 85 11.89 -0.10 17.78
C ASP A 85 11.69 -1.55 18.28
N ALA A 86 10.44 -1.98 18.48
CA ALA A 86 10.12 -3.35 18.87
C ALA A 86 10.39 -4.40 17.77
N LEU A 87 10.41 -4.00 16.50
CA LEU A 87 10.64 -4.89 15.36
C LEU A 87 12.06 -4.77 14.78
N ALA A 88 12.80 -3.72 15.16
CA ALA A 88 14.14 -3.46 14.66
C ALA A 88 15.07 -4.68 14.87
N GLY A 89 15.75 -5.10 13.81
CA GLY A 89 16.66 -6.25 13.83
C GLY A 89 15.98 -7.63 13.79
N THR A 90 14.65 -7.70 13.84
CA THR A 90 13.90 -8.97 13.77
C THR A 90 13.18 -9.18 12.44
N VAL A 91 12.99 -8.11 11.65
CA VAL A 91 12.32 -8.12 10.35
C VAL A 91 13.19 -7.49 9.27
N ASP A 92 13.00 -7.91 8.02
CA ASP A 92 13.68 -7.36 6.85
C ASP A 92 13.07 -6.05 6.38
N ALA A 93 11.76 -5.89 6.60
CA ALA A 93 11.02 -4.67 6.33
C ALA A 93 9.73 -4.63 7.16
N VAL A 94 9.12 -3.45 7.23
CA VAL A 94 7.78 -3.27 7.79
C VAL A 94 6.80 -2.78 6.74
N LEU A 95 5.56 -3.26 6.82
CA LEU A 95 4.43 -2.82 6.02
C LEU A 95 3.70 -1.68 6.75
N LEU A 96 3.51 -0.57 6.05
CA LEU A 96 2.74 0.58 6.50
C LEU A 96 1.43 0.61 5.72
N GLY A 97 0.38 -0.03 6.24
CA GLY A 97 -0.94 0.01 5.63
C GLY A 97 -1.51 1.44 5.55
N ASP A 98 -2.11 1.80 4.42
CA ASP A 98 -2.94 3.01 4.26
C ASP A 98 -4.39 2.59 4.16
N SER A 99 -5.13 2.69 5.26
CA SER A 99 -6.54 2.28 5.28
C SER A 99 -7.42 3.42 4.78
N GLY A 100 -8.32 3.13 3.84
CA GLY A 100 -9.25 4.13 3.31
C GLY A 100 -10.25 4.68 4.35
N GLY A 101 -10.49 3.93 5.42
CA GLY A 101 -11.37 4.33 6.53
C GLY A 101 -10.69 5.17 7.62
N ALA A 102 -9.36 5.07 7.78
CA ALA A 102 -8.63 5.91 8.73
C ALA A 102 -8.43 7.31 8.15
N ARG A 103 -9.44 8.18 8.32
CA ARG A 103 -9.33 9.61 7.98
C ARG A 103 -8.33 10.36 8.87
N VAL A 104 -7.87 9.74 9.96
CA VAL A 104 -6.98 10.33 10.96
C VAL A 104 -5.72 9.48 11.06
N GLN A 105 -4.74 9.75 10.21
CA GLN A 105 -3.40 9.17 10.29
C GLN A 105 -2.39 10.13 9.64
N PHE A 106 -1.11 9.96 9.95
CA PHE A 106 -0.08 10.70 9.23
C PHE A 106 -0.09 10.35 7.74
N PRO A 107 0.31 11.28 6.87
CA PRO A 107 0.51 10.99 5.46
C PRO A 107 1.47 9.79 5.28
N PRO A 108 1.24 8.90 4.30
CA PRO A 108 2.09 7.73 4.06
C PRO A 108 3.59 8.07 3.94
N SER A 109 3.93 9.13 3.19
CA SER A 109 5.32 9.59 3.03
C SER A 109 5.97 10.02 4.35
N HIS A 110 5.22 10.71 5.22
CA HIS A 110 5.70 11.09 6.54
C HIS A 110 5.98 9.84 7.39
N ARG A 111 5.06 8.86 7.41
CA ARG A 111 5.26 7.60 8.14
C ARG A 111 6.50 6.85 7.66
N VAL A 112 6.71 6.77 6.34
CA VAL A 112 7.93 6.17 5.75
C VAL A 112 9.17 6.87 6.25
N SER A 113 9.19 8.21 6.23
CA SER A 113 10.34 8.99 6.70
C SER A 113 10.68 8.70 8.17
N LEU A 114 9.66 8.57 9.04
CA LEU A 114 9.88 8.26 10.47
C LEU A 114 10.48 6.89 10.69
N VAL A 115 9.97 5.88 9.97
CA VAL A 115 10.46 4.50 10.06
C VAL A 115 11.87 4.39 9.50
N GLN A 116 12.15 5.03 8.36
CA GLN A 116 13.49 5.03 7.75
C GLN A 116 14.53 5.79 8.58
N ALA A 117 14.12 6.79 9.37
CA ALA A 117 15.00 7.45 10.33
C ALA A 117 15.47 6.51 11.45
N ARG A 118 14.70 5.45 11.75
CA ARG A 118 15.06 4.37 12.67
C ARG A 118 15.84 3.23 12.00
N GLY A 119 16.17 3.35 10.72
CA GLY A 119 16.98 2.38 9.98
C GLY A 119 16.22 1.13 9.51
N VAL A 120 14.89 1.10 9.64
CA VAL A 120 14.07 -0.04 9.19
C VAL A 120 13.51 0.24 7.79
N PRO A 121 13.69 -0.67 6.81
CA PRO A 121 13.05 -0.52 5.50
C PRO A 121 11.52 -0.54 5.61
N ALA A 122 10.85 0.37 4.90
CA ALA A 122 9.40 0.51 4.94
C ALA A 122 8.77 0.28 3.57
N TRP A 123 7.72 -0.54 3.55
CA TRP A 123 6.81 -0.70 2.42
C TRP A 123 5.50 -0.01 2.72
N ALA A 124 5.24 1.12 2.08
CA ALA A 124 4.01 1.86 2.30
C ALA A 124 2.93 1.46 1.30
N GLY A 125 1.78 1.05 1.82
CA GLY A 125 0.55 1.01 1.05
C GLY A 125 0.05 2.42 0.76
N LEU A 126 -0.63 2.58 -0.36
CA LEU A 126 -1.38 3.79 -0.69
C LEU A 126 -2.77 3.34 -1.15
N THR A 127 -3.82 3.78 -0.47
CA THR A 127 -5.17 3.55 -0.95
C THR A 127 -5.52 4.57 -2.02
N CYS A 128 -5.98 4.10 -3.17
CA CYS A 128 -6.44 4.96 -4.27
C CYS A 128 -7.90 5.42 -4.11
N ARG A 129 -8.63 4.86 -3.14
CA ARG A 129 -10.05 5.20 -2.90
C ARG A 129 -10.17 6.68 -2.52
N ASP A 130 -11.16 7.34 -3.12
CA ASP A 130 -11.53 8.75 -2.90
C ASP A 130 -10.37 9.75 -3.13
N ARG A 131 -9.40 9.40 -3.98
CA ARG A 131 -8.24 10.24 -4.31
C ARG A 131 -8.13 10.45 -5.81
N ASN A 132 -7.91 11.69 -6.22
CA ASN A 132 -7.57 12.02 -7.60
C ASN A 132 -6.08 11.76 -7.88
N ARG A 133 -5.71 11.73 -9.17
CA ARG A 133 -4.33 11.50 -9.63
C ARG A 133 -3.31 12.41 -8.95
N VAL A 134 -3.60 13.71 -8.85
CA VAL A 134 -2.69 14.70 -8.25
C VAL A 134 -2.42 14.39 -6.77
N ALA A 135 -3.44 14.00 -6.02
CA ALA A 135 -3.30 13.60 -4.63
C ALA A 135 -2.46 12.32 -4.45
N LEU A 136 -2.52 11.40 -5.42
CA LEU A 136 -1.69 10.19 -5.42
C LEU A 136 -0.23 10.52 -5.76
N GLU A 137 0.00 11.33 -6.79
CA GLU A 137 1.33 11.77 -7.21
C GLU A 137 2.06 12.52 -6.09
N GLY A 138 1.38 13.43 -5.38
CA GLY A 138 1.97 14.15 -4.25
C GLY A 138 2.38 13.22 -3.08
N ARG A 139 1.63 12.13 -2.84
CA ARG A 139 1.95 11.15 -1.79
C ARG A 139 3.09 10.22 -2.19
N ALA A 140 3.16 9.83 -3.46
CA ALA A 140 4.25 9.01 -4.00
C ALA A 140 5.57 9.79 -4.09
N GLY A 141 5.52 11.03 -4.59
CA GLY A 141 6.69 11.90 -4.73
C GLY A 141 7.39 12.20 -3.40
N GLY A 142 6.62 12.32 -2.31
CA GLY A 142 7.16 12.54 -0.97
C GLY A 142 7.89 11.33 -0.36
N ALA A 143 7.70 10.11 -0.88
CA ALA A 143 8.39 8.90 -0.40
C ALA A 143 9.69 8.61 -1.17
N GLY A 144 9.92 9.28 -2.31
CA GLY A 144 11.07 9.07 -3.20
C GLY A 144 12.34 9.85 -2.82
N GLY A 145 12.44 10.37 -1.60
CA GLY A 145 13.61 11.11 -1.13
C GLY A 145 14.86 10.24 -1.17
N ARG A 146 15.69 10.39 -2.21
CA ARG A 146 17.02 9.75 -2.27
C ARG A 146 17.82 10.20 -1.04
N ARG A 147 18.28 9.24 -0.23
CA ARG A 147 19.46 9.45 0.60
C ARG A 147 20.59 9.84 -0.35
N ARG A 148 21.01 11.12 -0.34
CA ARG A 148 22.33 11.48 -0.83
C ARG A 148 23.32 10.83 0.13
N GLY A 149 24.09 9.87 -0.38
CA GLY A 149 25.12 9.18 0.40
C GLY A 149 26.10 10.19 0.98
N GLY A 150 26.48 9.96 2.24
CA GLY A 150 27.69 10.49 2.85
C GLY A 150 28.79 9.45 2.75
#